data_AF-A0A1F6IUM2-F1
#
_entry.id   AF-A0A1F6IUM2-F1
#
_cell.length_a   1.000
_cell.length_b   1.000
_cell.length_c   1.000
_cell.angle_alpha   90.00
_cell.angle_beta   90.00
_cell.angle_gamma   90.00
#
_symmetry.space_group_name_H-M   'P 1'
#
loop_
_entity.id
_entity.type
_entity.pdbx_description
1 polymer ?
#
loop_
_entity_poly.entity_id
_entity_poly.type
_entity_poly.pdbx_seq_one_letter_code
_entity_poly.pdbx_strand_id
1 'polypeptide(L)'
;MSKPIRSFKDLEVYQNTYKASILVAKRILPKLPESEKFDLRDQLSRSTKAPPRLIAEGYAKKHQRLGFQKYIDDAMAECNESQVGLEQVKDIYGIEIELCNELIDLYDKSARQLYRLAEAWDSFKNRRRKSSDDNNHTDTGSDT
;
A
#
# COMPACT_ATOMS: atom_id res chain seq x y z
N MET A 1 -19.22 3.92 13.80
CA MET A 1 -19.19 2.51 13.33
C MET A 1 -18.27 2.42 12.13
N SER A 2 -17.31 1.49 12.13
CA SER A 2 -16.47 1.20 10.95
C SER A 2 -17.36 0.63 9.83
N LYS A 3 -17.27 1.18 8.62
CA LYS A 3 -18.00 0.65 7.46
C LYS A 3 -17.41 -0.72 7.09
N PRO A 4 -18.24 -1.73 6.76
CA PRO A 4 -17.74 -3.02 6.31
C PRO A 4 -16.99 -2.86 4.99
N ILE A 5 -15.78 -3.44 4.92
CA ILE A 5 -14.95 -3.47 3.71
C ILE A 5 -15.57 -4.50 2.76
N ARG A 6 -16.12 -4.04 1.63
CA ARG A 6 -16.68 -4.89 0.57
C ARG A 6 -15.73 -4.99 -0.62
N SER A 7 -14.95 -3.93 -0.86
CA SER A 7 -13.97 -3.83 -1.94
C SER A 7 -12.66 -3.20 -1.44
N PHE A 8 -11.57 -3.40 -2.18
CA PHE A 8 -10.31 -2.67 -1.95
C PHE A 8 -10.51 -1.14 -2.04
N LYS A 9 -11.53 -0.69 -2.78
CA LYS A 9 -11.91 0.73 -2.88
C LYS A 9 -12.39 1.32 -1.55
N ASP A 10 -12.82 0.49 -0.61
CA ASP A 10 -13.24 0.92 0.73
C ASP A 10 -12.03 1.13 1.68
N LEU A 11 -10.83 0.70 1.28
CA LEU A 11 -9.62 0.91 2.07
C LEU A 11 -9.17 2.37 1.95
N GLU A 12 -9.03 3.06 3.09
CA GLU A 12 -8.54 4.44 3.13
C GLU A 12 -7.17 4.57 2.45
N VAL A 13 -6.28 3.59 2.67
CA VAL A 13 -4.94 3.57 2.06
C VAL A 13 -4.97 3.45 0.54
N TYR A 14 -5.97 2.78 -0.03
CA TYR A 14 -6.18 2.76 -1.47
C TYR A 14 -6.61 4.15 -1.97
N GLN A 15 -7.57 4.79 -1.29
CA GLN A 15 -8.08 6.10 -1.68
C GLN A 15 -6.98 7.16 -1.61
N ASN A 16 -6.17 7.14 -0.55
CA ASN A 16 -5.04 8.03 -0.33
C ASN A 16 -3.99 7.88 -1.45
N THR A 17 -3.51 6.66 -1.67
CA THR A 17 -2.47 6.41 -2.69
C THR A 17 -2.97 6.65 -4.12
N TYR A 18 -4.24 6.34 -4.42
CA TYR A 18 -4.83 6.67 -5.71
C TYR A 18 -4.88 8.19 -5.93
N LYS A 19 -5.41 8.96 -4.96
CA LYS A 19 -5.45 10.43 -5.04
C LYS A 19 -4.05 11.02 -5.21
N ALA A 20 -3.08 10.55 -4.41
CA ALA A 20 -1.68 10.97 -4.50
C ALA A 20 -1.10 10.74 -5.90
N SER A 21 -1.31 9.54 -6.46
CA SER A 21 -0.82 9.19 -7.81
C SER A 21 -1.35 10.13 -8.90
N ILE A 22 -2.61 10.57 -8.79
CA ILE A 22 -3.23 11.50 -9.73
C ILE A 22 -2.65 12.91 -9.59
N LEU A 23 -2.44 13.37 -8.35
CA LEU A 23 -1.82 14.67 -8.08
C LEU A 23 -0.39 14.70 -8.61
N VAL A 24 0.43 13.69 -8.32
CA VAL A 24 1.80 13.60 -8.86
C VAL A 24 1.80 13.64 -10.38
N ALA A 25 0.96 12.82 -11.02
CA ALA A 25 0.91 12.74 -12.48
C ALA A 25 0.48 14.06 -13.15
N LYS A 26 -0.42 14.82 -12.52
CA LYS A 26 -0.97 16.06 -13.09
C LYS A 26 -0.18 17.32 -12.72
N ARG A 27 0.39 17.36 -11.52
CA ARG A 27 0.95 18.59 -10.92
C ARG A 27 2.47 18.60 -10.86
N ILE A 28 3.09 17.43 -10.68
CA ILE A 28 4.52 17.29 -10.40
C ILE A 28 5.27 16.87 -11.67
N LEU A 29 4.93 15.72 -12.25
CA LEU A 29 5.65 15.17 -13.40
C LEU A 29 5.77 16.13 -14.61
N PRO A 30 4.75 16.94 -14.96
CA PRO A 30 4.85 17.88 -16.08
C PRO A 30 5.82 19.05 -15.85
N LYS A 31 6.29 19.26 -14.61
CA LYS A 31 7.19 20.37 -14.25
C LYS A 31 8.65 19.97 -14.20
N LEU A 32 8.95 18.68 -14.21
CA LEU A 32 10.31 18.19 -14.29
C LEU A 32 10.92 18.54 -15.66
N PRO A 33 12.23 18.89 -15.72
CA PRO A 33 12.87 19.19 -16.98
C PRO A 33 12.94 17.94 -17.87
N GLU A 34 13.01 18.13 -19.19
CA GLU A 34 13.05 17.01 -20.14
C GLU A 34 14.29 16.11 -19.97
N SER A 35 15.37 16.61 -19.36
CA SER A 35 16.53 15.78 -18.98
C SER A 35 16.17 14.64 -18.03
N GLU A 36 15.13 14.80 -17.20
CA GLU A 36 14.68 13.78 -16.23
C GLU A 36 13.72 12.76 -16.83
N LYS A 37 13.41 12.86 -18.13
CA LYS A 37 12.35 12.07 -18.77
C LYS A 37 12.50 10.56 -18.56
N PHE A 38 13.73 10.05 -18.65
CA PHE A 38 14.06 8.63 -18.48
C PHE A 38 14.68 8.31 -17.12
N ASP A 39 14.69 9.28 -16.21
CA ASP A 39 15.24 9.13 -14.86
C ASP A 39 14.16 9.45 -13.82
N LEU A 40 14.26 10.57 -13.09
CA LEU A 40 13.36 10.88 -11.97
C LEU A 40 11.88 10.90 -12.40
N ARG A 41 11.58 11.43 -13.60
CA ARG A 41 10.20 11.50 -14.09
C ARG A 41 9.60 10.11 -14.31
N ASP A 42 10.36 9.18 -14.88
CA ASP A 42 9.87 7.82 -15.14
C ASP A 42 9.78 7.00 -13.84
N GLN A 43 10.81 7.07 -13.00
CA GLN A 43 10.84 6.40 -11.70
C GLN A 43 9.67 6.85 -10.82
N LEU A 44 9.52 8.17 -10.61
CA LEU A 44 8.43 8.73 -9.80
C LEU A 44 7.05 8.44 -10.40
N SER A 45 6.93 8.42 -11.74
CA SER A 45 5.69 8.07 -12.42
C SER A 45 5.27 6.63 -12.13
N ARG A 46 6.23 5.69 -12.14
CA ARG A 46 5.98 4.27 -11.89
C ARG A 46 5.66 4.02 -10.42
N SER A 47 6.51 4.51 -9.52
CA SER A 47 6.39 4.24 -8.09
C SER A 47 5.09 4.80 -7.52
N THR A 48 4.70 6.02 -7.88
CA THR A 48 3.46 6.62 -7.35
C THR A 48 2.18 5.91 -7.80
N LYS A 49 2.20 5.26 -8.97
CA LYS A 49 1.05 4.51 -9.51
C LYS A 49 1.01 3.05 -9.06
N ALA A 50 2.10 2.52 -8.53
CA ALA A 50 2.18 1.13 -8.12
C ALA A 50 1.34 0.79 -6.87
N PRO A 51 1.35 1.55 -5.76
CA PRO A 51 0.61 1.22 -4.54
C PRO A 51 -0.88 0.94 -4.76
N PRO A 52 -1.67 1.78 -5.46
CA PRO A 52 -3.09 1.48 -5.64
C PRO A 52 -3.33 0.22 -6.49
N ARG A 53 -2.42 -0.15 -7.39
CA ARG A 53 -2.48 -1.41 -8.17
C ARG A 53 -2.15 -2.60 -7.29
N LEU A 54 -1.06 -2.53 -6.53
CA LEU A 54 -0.62 -3.59 -5.62
C LEU A 54 -1.65 -3.87 -4.52
N ILE A 55 -2.30 -2.83 -3.97
CA ILE A 55 -3.40 -3.00 -3.01
C ILE A 55 -4.58 -3.76 -3.64
N ALA A 56 -4.95 -3.44 -4.89
CA ALA A 56 -6.03 -4.12 -5.58
C ALA A 56 -5.68 -5.60 -5.86
N GLU A 57 -4.46 -5.87 -6.32
CA GLU A 57 -3.96 -7.23 -6.56
C GLU A 57 -3.85 -8.06 -5.28
N GLY A 58 -3.31 -7.46 -4.22
CA GLY A 58 -3.26 -8.05 -2.89
C GLY A 58 -4.66 -8.42 -2.41
N TYR A 59 -5.61 -7.49 -2.47
CA TYR A 59 -6.98 -7.73 -2.05
C TYR A 59 -7.66 -8.89 -2.81
N ALA A 60 -7.37 -9.07 -4.10
CA ALA A 60 -7.86 -10.22 -4.88
C ALA A 60 -7.28 -11.56 -4.36
N LYS A 61 -6.03 -11.54 -3.89
CA LYS A 61 -5.32 -12.70 -3.32
C LYS A 61 -5.42 -12.80 -1.80
N LYS A 62 -6.26 -12.02 -1.13
CA LYS A 62 -6.39 -12.00 0.34
C LYS A 62 -6.54 -13.39 0.96
N HIS A 63 -7.27 -14.30 0.30
CA HIS A 63 -7.44 -15.68 0.76
C HIS A 63 -6.11 -16.45 0.94
N GLN A 64 -5.05 -16.08 0.23
CA GLN A 64 -3.69 -16.63 0.31
C GLN A 64 -2.81 -15.73 1.20
N ARG A 65 -2.34 -16.24 2.34
CA ARG A 65 -1.57 -15.45 3.32
C ARG A 65 -0.29 -14.85 2.72
N LEU A 66 0.57 -15.69 2.15
CA LEU A 66 1.84 -15.27 1.54
C LEU A 66 1.62 -14.38 0.31
N GLY A 67 0.60 -14.70 -0.49
CA GLY A 67 0.21 -13.89 -1.65
C GLY A 67 -0.15 -12.47 -1.23
N PHE A 68 -1.09 -12.33 -0.30
CA PHE A 68 -1.51 -11.03 0.23
C PHE A 68 -0.34 -10.23 0.81
N GLN A 69 0.46 -10.86 1.69
CA GLN A 69 1.56 -10.21 2.39
C GLN A 69 2.56 -9.58 1.42
N LYS A 70 2.99 -10.35 0.41
CA LYS A 70 3.93 -9.87 -0.61
C LYS A 70 3.45 -8.58 -1.27
N TYR A 71 2.17 -8.50 -1.67
CA TYR A 71 1.63 -7.31 -2.32
C TYR A 71 1.56 -6.09 -1.41
N ILE A 72 1.30 -6.31 -0.12
CA ILE A 72 1.30 -5.22 0.86
C ILE A 72 2.72 -4.72 1.10
N ASP A 73 3.70 -5.62 1.22
CA ASP A 73 5.12 -5.26 1.39
C ASP A 73 5.64 -4.50 0.16
N ASP A 74 5.35 -4.98 -1.05
CA ASP A 74 5.69 -4.29 -2.30
C ASP A 74 5.03 -2.90 -2.34
N ALA A 75 3.76 -2.77 -1.93
CA ALA A 75 3.08 -1.48 -1.90
C ALA A 75 3.72 -0.49 -0.90
N MET A 76 4.24 -0.98 0.23
CA MET A 76 4.99 -0.15 1.19
C MET A 76 6.31 0.32 0.59
N ALA A 77 7.06 -0.58 -0.08
CA ALA A 77 8.30 -0.23 -0.74
C ALA A 77 8.09 0.90 -1.77
N GLU A 78 7.04 0.79 -2.58
CA GLU A 78 6.67 1.80 -3.58
C GLU A 78 6.21 3.13 -2.95
N CYS A 79 5.59 3.11 -1.76
CA CYS A 79 5.30 4.33 -1.01
C CYS A 79 6.58 5.02 -0.53
N ASN A 80 7.60 4.26 -0.11
CA ASN A 80 8.88 4.81 0.31
C ASN A 80 9.66 5.37 -0.88
N GLU A 81 9.69 4.66 -2.01
CA GLU A 81 10.30 5.15 -3.24
C GLU A 81 9.62 6.43 -3.75
N SER A 82 8.28 6.50 -3.64
CA SER A 82 7.52 7.72 -3.96
C SER A 82 7.90 8.91 -3.08
N GLN A 83 8.14 8.70 -1.78
CA GLN A 83 8.59 9.76 -0.87
C GLN A 83 9.96 10.29 -1.28
N VAL A 84 10.93 9.40 -1.49
CA VAL A 84 12.29 9.78 -1.92
C VAL A 84 12.26 10.55 -3.23
N GLY A 85 11.48 10.09 -4.22
CA GLY A 85 11.34 10.80 -5.48
C GLY A 85 10.72 12.20 -5.32
N LEU A 86 9.75 12.38 -4.42
CA LEU A 86 9.18 13.69 -4.11
C LEU A 86 10.13 14.61 -3.35
N GLU A 87 10.96 14.07 -2.46
CA GLU A 87 12.05 14.79 -1.80
C GLU A 87 13.05 15.30 -2.83
N GLN A 88 13.46 14.46 -3.78
CA GLN A 88 14.36 14.85 -4.87
C GLN A 88 13.75 15.94 -5.76
N VAL A 89 12.47 15.82 -6.13
CA VAL A 89 11.75 16.88 -6.87
C VAL A 89 11.83 18.22 -6.14
N LYS A 90 11.58 18.20 -4.83
CA LYS A 90 11.57 19.38 -3.96
C LYS A 90 12.98 19.97 -3.81
N ASP A 91 13.96 19.16 -3.48
CA ASP A 91 15.28 19.62 -3.03
C ASP A 91 16.21 19.95 -4.20
N ILE A 92 16.06 19.28 -5.35
CA ILE A 92 16.88 19.54 -6.54
C ILE A 92 16.28 20.68 -7.39
N TYR A 93 14.95 20.73 -7.52
CA TYR A 93 14.29 21.64 -8.48
C TYR A 93 13.38 22.69 -7.84
N GLY A 94 13.08 22.62 -6.54
CA GLY A 94 12.17 23.56 -5.88
C GLY A 94 10.74 23.53 -6.41
N ILE A 95 10.31 22.41 -7.01
CA ILE A 95 9.00 22.29 -7.66
C ILE A 95 7.93 22.01 -6.61
N GLU A 96 6.90 22.86 -6.56
CA GLU A 96 5.66 22.59 -5.82
C GLU A 96 5.89 22.16 -4.36
N ILE A 97 6.83 22.83 -3.67
CA ILE A 97 7.38 22.42 -2.36
C ILE A 97 6.29 22.00 -1.36
N GLU A 98 5.27 22.83 -1.17
CA GLU A 98 4.18 22.54 -0.23
C GLU A 98 3.38 21.28 -0.62
N LEU A 99 3.06 21.13 -1.90
CA LEU A 99 2.36 19.95 -2.39
C LEU A 99 3.26 18.70 -2.30
N CYS A 100 4.57 18.82 -2.53
CA CYS A 100 5.52 17.73 -2.33
C CYS A 100 5.51 17.30 -0.86
N ASN A 101 5.57 18.23 0.10
CA ASN A 101 5.49 17.91 1.54
C ASN A 101 4.17 17.22 1.89
N GLU A 102 3.02 17.74 1.42
CA GLU A 102 1.71 17.10 1.64
C GLU A 102 1.65 15.68 1.08
N LEU A 103 2.23 15.45 -0.10
CA LEU A 103 2.25 14.13 -0.74
C LEU A 103 3.21 13.17 -0.03
N ILE A 104 4.37 13.65 0.43
CA ILE A 104 5.32 12.87 1.24
C ILE A 104 4.63 12.38 2.51
N ASP A 105 3.97 13.27 3.26
CA ASP A 105 3.22 12.92 4.48
C ASP A 105 2.10 11.91 4.20
N LEU A 106 1.44 12.05 3.04
CA LEU A 106 0.37 11.14 2.63
C LEU A 106 0.90 9.75 2.28
N TYR A 107 2.06 9.64 1.62
CA TYR A 107 2.71 8.35 1.32
C TYR A 107 3.28 7.71 2.59
N ASP A 108 3.85 8.48 3.50
CA ASP A 108 4.32 8.02 4.82
C ASP A 108 3.17 7.47 5.68
N LYS A 109 2.06 8.23 5.77
CA LYS A 109 0.81 7.74 6.38
C LYS A 109 0.33 6.45 5.72
N SER A 110 0.38 6.37 4.39
CA SER A 110 -0.06 5.20 3.63
C SER A 110 0.81 3.97 3.91
N ALA A 111 2.14 4.13 3.99
CA ALA A 111 3.06 3.05 4.36
C ALA A 111 2.74 2.50 5.76
N ARG A 112 2.48 3.37 6.74
CA ARG A 112 2.02 2.93 8.08
C ARG A 112 0.67 2.22 8.07
N GLN A 113 -0.27 2.68 7.22
CA GLN A 113 -1.57 2.02 7.06
C GLN A 113 -1.43 0.62 6.46
N LEU A 114 -0.54 0.46 5.47
CA LEU A 114 -0.22 -0.85 4.86
C LEU A 114 0.43 -1.79 5.89
N TYR A 115 1.38 -1.31 6.68
CA TYR A 115 1.99 -2.09 7.75
C TYR A 115 0.94 -2.65 8.73
N ARG A 116 0.04 -1.78 9.21
CA ARG A 116 -1.06 -2.20 10.10
C ARG A 116 -2.03 -3.17 9.42
N LEU A 117 -2.28 -3.00 8.13
CA LEU A 117 -3.12 -3.91 7.34
C LEU A 117 -2.48 -5.31 7.24
N ALA A 118 -1.17 -5.39 7.01
CA ALA A 118 -0.43 -6.65 7.02
C ALA A 118 -0.52 -7.35 8.39
N GLU A 119 -0.23 -6.64 9.49
CA GLU A 119 -0.31 -7.20 10.85
C GLU A 119 -1.71 -7.73 11.20
N ALA A 120 -2.74 -6.94 10.87
CA ALA A 120 -4.13 -7.31 11.11
C ALA A 120 -4.53 -8.56 10.30
N TRP A 121 -4.02 -8.68 9.07
CA TRP A 121 -4.30 -9.83 8.21
C TRP A 121 -3.64 -11.12 8.72
N ASP A 122 -2.37 -11.04 9.11
CA ASP A 122 -1.64 -12.20 9.66
C ASP A 122 -2.31 -12.68 10.97
N SER A 123 -2.65 -11.76 11.87
CA SER A 123 -3.37 -12.05 13.10
C SER A 123 -4.74 -12.69 12.87
N PHE A 124 -5.49 -12.25 11.86
CA PHE A 124 -6.78 -12.85 11.49
C PHE A 124 -6.63 -14.30 11.03
N LYS A 125 -5.61 -14.61 10.23
CA LYS A 125 -5.34 -15.97 9.74
C LYS A 125 -4.87 -16.90 10.86
N ASN A 126 -4.01 -16.42 11.76
CA ASN A 126 -3.52 -17.21 12.89
C ASN A 126 -4.66 -17.60 13.84
N ARG A 127 -5.61 -16.69 14.12
CA ARG A 127 -6.81 -17.00 14.91
C ARG A 127 -7.70 -18.06 14.26
N ARG A 128 -7.90 -17.98 12.93
CA ARG A 128 -8.70 -18.96 12.19
C ARG A 128 -8.07 -20.35 12.23
N ARG A 129 -6.74 -20.45 12.10
CA ARG A 129 -6.01 -21.72 12.19
C ARG A 129 -6.14 -22.36 13.58
N LYS A 130 -5.93 -21.58 14.64
CA LYS A 130 -6.09 -22.06 16.02
C LYS A 130 -7.49 -22.59 16.30
N SER A 131 -8.53 -21.90 15.81
CA SER A 131 -9.92 -22.35 15.98
C SER A 131 -10.22 -23.67 15.24
N SER A 132 -9.58 -23.92 14.10
CA SER A 132 -9.71 -25.19 13.37
C SER A 132 -8.91 -26.33 14.00
N ASP A 133 -7.76 -26.04 14.63
CA ASP A 133 -6.95 -27.05 15.32
C ASP A 133 -7.62 -27.46 16.65
N ASP A 134 -8.21 -26.52 17.40
CA ASP A 134 -8.95 -26.79 18.66
C ASP A 134 -10.22 -27.63 18.44
N ASN A 135 -10.92 -27.44 17.31
CA ASN A 135 -12.13 -28.22 16.96
C ASN A 135 -11.82 -29.66 16.50
N ASN A 136 -10.56 -29.96 16.14
CA ASN A 136 -10.15 -31.30 15.70
C ASN A 136 -9.65 -32.20 16.85
N HIS A 137 -9.68 -31.71 18.10
CA HIS A 137 -9.15 -32.41 19.27
C HIS A 137 -10.23 -32.92 20.25
N THR A 138 -11.52 -32.82 19.89
CA THR A 138 -12.64 -33.24 20.77
C THR A 138 -13.28 -34.58 20.41
N ASP A 139 -12.68 -35.41 19.56
CA ASP A 139 -13.32 -36.67 19.13
C ASP A 139 -12.34 -37.85 19.00
N THR A 140 -11.71 -38.23 20.11
CA THR A 140 -11.15 -39.60 20.30
C THR A 140 -11.24 -39.96 21.78
N GLY A 141 -12.40 -40.37 22.26
CA GLY A 141 -12.52 -40.69 23.67
C GLY A 141 -13.86 -41.25 24.15
N SER A 142 -14.41 -42.25 23.48
CA SER A 142 -15.13 -43.37 24.12
C SER A 142 -15.66 -44.29 23.04
N ASP A 143 -15.12 -45.50 22.96
CA ASP A 143 -15.99 -46.67 22.88
C ASP A 143 -15.23 -47.85 23.49
N THR A 144 -15.83 -48.34 24.56
CA THR A 144 -15.55 -49.56 25.31
C THR A 144 -15.78 -50.81 24.48
#